data_AF-A0A1Q8JXI5-F1
#
_entry.id   AF-A0A1Q8JXI5-F1
#
_cell.length_a   1.000
_cell.length_b   1.000
_cell.length_c   1.000
_cell.angle_alpha   90.00
_cell.angle_beta   90.00
_cell.angle_gamma   90.00
#
_symmetry.space_group_name_H-M   'P 1'
#
loop_
_entity.id
_entity.type
_entity.pdbx_description
1 polymer ?
#
loop_
_entity_poly.entity_id
_entity_poly.type
_entity_poly.pdbx_seq_one_letter_code
_entity_poly.pdbx_strand_id
1 'polypeptide(L)' 'MTTQPGPTPSPRPASTVDEIFANAKAVSNVDELAQDGIFEDDAELDDFLADLRRMRRSSVA' A
#
# COMPACT_ATOMS: atom_id res chain seq x y z
N MET A 1 30.01 34.90 -9.65
CA MET A 1 29.30 33.62 -9.89
C MET A 1 27.98 33.66 -9.12
N THR A 2 26.88 34.05 -9.74
CA THR A 2 25.55 34.10 -9.09
C THR A 2 24.85 32.77 -9.31
N THR A 3 24.71 31.95 -8.26
CA THR A 3 23.97 30.70 -8.33
C THR A 3 22.48 30.98 -8.41
N GLN A 4 21.89 30.70 -9.57
CA GLN A 4 20.46 30.77 -9.80
C GLN A 4 19.75 29.73 -8.90
N PRO A 5 18.72 30.11 -8.11
CA PRO A 5 17.92 29.14 -7.38
C PRO A 5 17.18 28.27 -8.41
N GLY A 6 17.45 26.96 -8.41
CA GLY A 6 16.69 26.00 -9.20
C GLY A 6 15.22 25.93 -8.72
N PRO A 7 14.29 25.48 -9.57
CA PRO A 7 12.88 25.40 -9.21
C PRO A 7 12.71 24.53 -7.97
N THR A 8 12.10 25.11 -6.93
CA THR A 8 11.72 24.43 -5.70
C THR A 8 10.83 23.23 -6.06
N PRO A 9 11.09 22.01 -5.53
CA PRO A 9 10.21 20.89 -5.77
C PRO A 9 8.82 21.25 -5.26
N SER A 10 7.88 21.41 -6.20
CA SER A 10 6.49 21.67 -5.85
C SER A 10 5.98 20.49 -5.02
N PRO A 11 5.39 20.71 -3.84
CA PRO A 11 4.78 19.64 -3.07
C PRO A 11 3.69 19.02 -3.95
N ARG A 12 3.88 17.79 -4.41
CA ARG A 12 2.77 17.07 -5.04
C ARG A 12 1.71 16.91 -3.95
N PRO A 13 0.45 17.27 -4.22
CA PRO A 13 -0.62 17.01 -3.27
C PRO A 13 -0.58 15.52 -2.93
N ALA A 14 -0.60 15.21 -1.63
CA ALA A 14 -0.71 13.83 -1.17
C ALA A 14 -1.97 13.23 -1.78
N SER A 15 -1.83 12.08 -2.45
CA SER A 15 -2.96 11.38 -3.07
C SER A 15 -4.02 11.11 -2.01
N THR A 16 -5.25 11.51 -2.31
CA THR A 16 -6.39 11.25 -1.41
C THR A 16 -6.70 9.76 -1.37
N VAL A 17 -7.36 9.32 -0.29
CA VAL A 17 -7.79 7.93 -0.12
C VAL A 17 -8.63 7.48 -1.32
N ASP A 18 -9.55 8.32 -1.78
CA ASP A 18 -10.37 8.05 -2.96
C ASP A 18 -9.53 7.87 -4.24
N GLU A 19 -8.48 8.68 -4.45
CA GLU A 19 -7.58 8.53 -5.59
C GLU A 19 -6.74 7.25 -5.52
N ILE A 20 -6.35 6.82 -4.33
CA ILE A 20 -5.61 5.57 -4.10
C ILE A 20 -6.50 4.36 -4.44
N PHE A 21 -7.75 4.39 -3.99
CA PHE A 21 -8.68 3.28 -4.21
C PHE A 21 -9.40 3.32 -5.57
N ALA A 22 -9.39 4.46 -6.27
CA ALA A 22 -10.05 4.61 -7.58
C ALA A 22 -9.55 3.61 -8.64
N ASN A 23 -8.27 3.20 -8.58
CA ASN A 23 -7.69 2.20 -9.47
C ASN A 23 -7.26 0.92 -8.74
N ALA A 24 -7.59 0.78 -7.45
CA ALA A 24 -7.23 -0.40 -6.70
C ALA A 24 -8.03 -1.60 -7.19
N LYS A 25 -7.33 -2.65 -7.62
CA LYS A 25 -7.96 -3.92 -7.94
C LYS A 25 -8.25 -4.66 -6.64
N ALA A 26 -9.51 -5.04 -6.44
CA ALA A 26 -9.86 -5.92 -5.34
C ALA A 26 -9.13 -7.27 -5.50
N VAL A 27 -8.46 -7.70 -4.43
CA VAL A 27 -7.77 -8.99 -4.39
C VAL A 27 -8.82 -10.10 -4.38
N SER A 28 -8.82 -10.95 -5.40
CA SER A 28 -9.81 -12.01 -5.59
C SER A 28 -9.38 -13.33 -4.94
N ASN A 29 -8.08 -13.60 -4.87
CA ASN A 29 -7.51 -14.79 -4.25
C ASN A 29 -6.29 -14.45 -3.38
N VAL A 30 -5.89 -15.36 -2.51
CA VAL A 30 -4.71 -15.15 -1.64
C VAL A 30 -3.41 -15.26 -2.43
N ASP A 31 -3.37 -16.04 -3.51
CA ASP A 31 -2.17 -16.20 -4.34
C ASP A 31 -1.75 -14.88 -5.03
N GLU A 32 -2.68 -13.95 -5.27
CA GLU A 32 -2.39 -12.60 -5.77
C GLU A 32 -1.55 -11.78 -4.78
N LEU A 33 -1.62 -12.10 -3.49
CA LEU A 33 -0.79 -11.45 -2.46
C LEU A 33 0.64 -12.00 -2.44
N ALA A 34 0.87 -13.20 -2.97
CA ALA A 34 2.19 -13.81 -3.07
C ALA A 34 2.96 -13.35 -4.33
N GLN A 35 2.52 -12.29 -5.01
CA GLN A 35 3.25 -11.74 -6.15
C GLN A 35 4.54 -11.05 -5.71
N ASP A 36 5.62 -11.29 -6.46
CA ASP A 36 6.92 -10.67 -6.26
C ASP A 36 6.80 -9.14 -6.19
N GLY A 37 7.28 -8.57 -5.09
CA GLY A 37 7.32 -7.13 -4.85
C GLY A 37 6.11 -6.55 -4.09
N ILE A 38 5.15 -7.37 -3.68
CA ILE A 38 4.11 -6.95 -2.70
C ILE A 38 4.62 -7.10 -1.27
N PHE A 39 5.30 -8.21 -0.98
CA PHE A 39 5.97 -8.49 0.31
C PHE A 39 7.44 -8.77 0.06
N GLU A 40 8.29 -8.43 1.04
CA GLU A 40 9.74 -8.66 0.97
C GLU A 40 10.08 -10.14 1.21
N ASP A 41 9.27 -10.86 1.99
CA ASP A 41 9.40 -12.30 2.24
C ASP A 41 8.06 -12.98 2.58
N ASP A 42 8.07 -14.32 2.59
CA ASP A 42 6.88 -15.15 2.90
C ASP A 42 6.43 -15.01 4.37
N ALA A 43 7.34 -14.64 5.28
CA ALA A 43 7.00 -14.49 6.70
C ALA A 43 6.18 -13.20 6.92
N GLU A 44 6.51 -12.13 6.21
CA GLU A 44 5.77 -10.88 6.18
C GLU A 44 4.35 -11.10 5.63
N LEU A 45 4.22 -11.90 4.56
CA LEU A 45 2.92 -12.28 4.02
C LEU A 45 2.08 -13.07 5.05
N ASP A 46 2.69 -14.04 5.73
CA ASP A 46 2.00 -14.83 6.76
C ASP A 46 1.54 -13.98 7.95
N ASP A 47 2.38 -13.05 8.41
CA ASP A 47 2.04 -12.12 9.49
C ASP A 47 0.87 -11.19 9.08
N PHE A 48 0.90 -10.65 7.85
CA PHE A 48 -0.20 -9.86 7.30
C PHE A 48 -1.52 -10.66 7.25
N LEU A 49 -1.47 -11.92 6.79
CA LEU A 49 -2.64 -12.78 6.72
C LEU A 49 -3.17 -13.14 8.13
N ALA A 50 -2.30 -13.31 9.12
CA ALA A 50 -2.68 -13.54 10.50
C ALA A 50 -3.43 -12.33 11.09
N ASP A 51 -2.91 -11.12 10.86
CA ASP A 51 -3.54 -9.88 11.31
C ASP A 51 -4.87 -9.61 10.61
N LEU A 52 -4.96 -9.87 9.29
CA LEU A 52 -6.20 -9.75 8.55
C LEU A 52 -7.28 -10.71 9.08
N ARG A 53 -6.90 -11.96 9.38
CA ARG A 53 -7.81 -12.95 9.98
C ARG A 53 -8.26 -12.50 11.37
N ARG A 54 -7.37 -11.93 12.17
CA ARG A 54 -7.68 -11.39 13.50
C ARG A 54 -8.64 -10.22 13.41
N MET A 55 -8.42 -9.28 12.50
CA MET A 55 -9.28 -8.11 12.30
C MET A 55 -10.67 -8.51 11.81
N ARG A 56 -10.78 -9.46 10.88
CA ARG A 56 -12.07 -10.01 10.43
C ARG A 56 -12.83 -10.69 11.56
N ARG A 57 -12.13 -11.43 12.44
CA ARG A 57 -12.74 -12.08 13.60
C ARG A 57 -13.24 -11.08 14.65
N SER A 58 -12.56 -9.94 14.79
CA SER A 58 -12.99 -8.84 15.68
C SER A 58 -14.13 -7.99 15.10
N SER A 59 -14.29 -7.96 13.77
CA SER A 59 -15.35 -7.21 13.07
C SER A 59 -16.69 -7.96 13.01
N VAL A 60 -16.68 -9.28 13.21
CA VAL A 60 -17.87 -10.16 13.24
C VAL A 60 -18.54 -10.24 14.63
N ALA A 61 -18.03 -9.53 15.63
CA ALA A 61 -18.55 -9.53 17.01
C ALA A 61 -19.47 -8.33 17.29
#